data_AF-A0A8X8ACM9-F1
#
_entry.id   AF-A0A8X8ACM9-F1
#
_cell.length_a   1.000
_cell.length_b   1.000
_cell.length_c   1.000
_cell.angle_alpha   90.00
_cell.angle_beta   90.00
_cell.angle_gamma   90.00
#
_symmetry.space_group_name_H-M   'P 1'
#
loop_
_entity.id
_entity.type
_entity.pdbx_description
1 polymer ?
#
loop_
_entity_poly.entity_id
_entity_poly.type
_entity_poly.pdbx_seq_one_letter_code
_entity_poly.pdbx_strand_id
1 'polypeptide(L)'
;MATQKLLQTFKKTPITASPTSLSNSEMAQKIAKTLIKAGLKPFETTNSSLLSNLDSHITNLVFSNPNVPLHSCLNFFNFLRKNQSFVSHKPDLQSHLSVVFRLFKARRFAEMKRILTYVAMDSDLRCPVANLVSLVEESGFNNEPNFVEKLCDMLFRVYADCNLFEQGFRVFDYMVSYELKIDDRSCIVFLLALKRCDKMEACLGLFKRMVEFNVEVTVYSLTIVIDGLCKRRRVKRAKDLMIEMACKGIKPNVVTYNTLINAYIKRMDFDGVNEMLRLMEVDKVAFNAATYTLLIDWHGSSGKINEVERMFEEMCEKGIKADIHVYTVVINWNCKIGNTKRAFALFDELTEKGLVANVHTYGALIDGVCKAGEMEAAEILVNEMQTRGLDVNQLIYNTLIDGYCKRGLIDEAFKVQVIMEKKGFENDIYTLNTIADGLRKLNQPEEAKRWLLTMIENGMAPNVVSYTTLIDIYCKEGNFVEAKKLFQEIKKAGAEPNAVTYNVLIDGHSKKGRMKEAYELRDEMRAKGIFPDIYTYTSLLHGECIFGKLDDAVELFNEVRQKGLPLNVVTYTAIISGLSKEGRSEEAFKLYDEMTEAGLTPDDRVYTSLVSSLHKA
;
A
#
# COMPACT_ATOMS: atom_id res chain seq x y z
N MET A 1 67.23 44.40 -45.77
CA MET A 1 66.04 43.81 -46.41
C MET A 1 65.06 43.35 -45.33
N ALA A 2 63.81 43.83 -45.41
CA ALA A 2 62.57 43.11 -45.07
C ALA A 2 62.25 42.56 -43.67
N THR A 3 62.73 43.12 -42.55
CA THR A 3 62.11 42.88 -41.21
C THR A 3 61.86 44.14 -40.39
N GLN A 4 62.00 45.33 -40.99
CA GLN A 4 61.84 46.63 -40.32
C GLN A 4 60.71 47.52 -40.87
N LYS A 5 59.90 47.02 -41.82
CA LYS A 5 58.87 47.81 -42.53
C LYS A 5 57.41 47.55 -42.12
N LEU A 6 57.14 46.66 -41.16
CA LEU A 6 55.80 46.41 -40.60
C LEU A 6 55.59 47.04 -39.20
N LEU A 7 56.64 47.62 -38.60
CA LEU A 7 56.60 48.23 -37.26
C LEU A 7 56.41 49.76 -37.27
N GLN A 8 56.19 50.38 -38.44
CA GLN A 8 56.11 51.83 -38.61
C GLN A 8 54.76 52.39 -39.07
N THR A 9 53.71 51.56 -39.18
CA THR A 9 52.38 52.04 -39.61
C THR A 9 51.41 52.35 -38.47
N PHE A 10 51.78 52.22 -37.19
CA PHE A 10 50.84 52.42 -36.07
C PHE A 10 51.38 53.22 -34.87
N LYS A 11 52.07 54.36 -35.09
CA LYS A 11 52.16 55.39 -34.03
C LYS A 11 51.95 56.81 -34.57
N LYS A 12 50.93 57.46 -33.96
CA LYS A 12 50.54 58.90 -33.93
C LYS A 12 49.71 59.37 -35.14
N THR A 13 48.51 59.96 -35.03
CA THR A 13 47.78 60.74 -33.99
C THR A 13 46.37 61.12 -34.58
N PRO A 14 45.44 61.85 -33.92
CA PRO A 14 44.67 61.58 -32.69
C PRO A 14 43.15 61.92 -32.84
N ILE A 15 42.18 61.06 -32.48
CA ILE A 15 40.75 61.46 -32.50
C ILE A 15 39.97 60.88 -31.30
N THR A 16 39.75 61.79 -30.34
CA THR A 16 38.58 62.01 -29.46
C THR A 16 38.22 61.05 -28.32
N ALA A 17 37.87 61.70 -27.21
CA ALA A 17 37.51 61.16 -25.93
C ALA A 17 36.07 60.59 -25.84
N SER A 18 35.94 59.56 -24.98
CA SER A 18 34.78 59.18 -24.15
C SER A 18 33.60 58.45 -24.83
N PRO A 19 32.80 57.61 -24.12
CA PRO A 19 32.24 57.90 -22.81
C PRO A 19 32.54 56.86 -21.70
N THR A 20 33.00 57.38 -20.56
CA THR A 20 32.69 56.99 -19.17
C THR A 20 32.14 55.58 -18.92
N SER A 21 32.96 54.70 -18.34
CA SER A 21 32.46 53.57 -17.55
C SER A 21 31.65 54.14 -16.38
N LEU A 22 30.32 54.09 -16.45
CA LEU A 22 29.45 54.42 -15.31
C LEU A 22 29.87 53.57 -14.11
N SER A 23 29.97 54.18 -12.92
CA SER A 23 30.23 53.40 -11.71
C SER A 23 29.07 52.43 -11.45
N ASN A 24 29.35 51.26 -10.87
CA ASN A 24 28.34 50.24 -10.57
C ASN A 24 27.14 50.81 -9.76
N SER A 25 27.38 51.82 -8.93
CA SER A 25 26.34 52.55 -8.17
C SER A 25 25.42 53.41 -9.06
N GLU A 26 25.98 54.15 -10.02
CA GLU A 26 25.20 54.97 -10.96
C GLU A 26 24.37 54.11 -11.92
N MET A 27 24.91 52.96 -12.33
CA MET A 27 24.19 51.99 -13.16
C MET A 27 23.02 51.37 -12.40
N ALA A 28 23.23 50.96 -11.14
CA ALA A 28 22.17 50.46 -10.27
C ALA A 28 21.06 51.52 -10.02
N GLN A 29 21.42 52.78 -9.80
CA GLN A 29 20.46 53.87 -9.65
C GLN A 29 19.64 54.13 -10.93
N LYS A 30 20.27 54.01 -12.11
CA LYS A 30 19.59 54.18 -13.40
C LYS A 30 18.59 53.05 -13.68
N ILE A 31 18.93 51.82 -13.30
CA ILE A 31 18.03 50.66 -13.38
C ILE A 31 16.88 50.85 -12.38
N ALA A 32 17.16 51.23 -11.13
CA ALA A 32 16.14 51.50 -10.12
C ALA A 32 15.16 52.60 -10.55
N LYS A 33 15.65 53.73 -11.09
CA LYS A 33 14.80 54.82 -11.61
C LYS A 33 13.93 54.37 -12.80
N THR A 34 14.46 53.53 -13.69
CA THR A 34 13.72 52.96 -14.82
C THR A 34 12.60 52.02 -14.34
N LEU A 35 12.90 51.16 -13.37
CA LEU A 35 11.91 50.25 -12.76
C LEU A 35 10.81 51.00 -12.00
N ILE A 36 11.13 52.14 -11.38
CA ILE A 36 10.16 53.01 -10.70
C ILE A 36 9.26 53.73 -11.72
N LYS A 37 9.82 54.23 -12.83
CA LYS A 37 9.11 55.11 -13.78
C LYS A 37 8.32 54.38 -14.87
N ALA A 38 8.80 53.22 -15.34
CA ALA A 38 8.29 52.57 -16.56
C ALA A 38 8.06 51.05 -16.44
N GLY A 39 8.38 50.42 -15.29
CA GLY A 39 8.19 48.99 -15.07
C GLY A 39 9.13 48.11 -15.92
N LEU A 40 8.68 46.90 -16.28
CA LEU A 40 9.45 45.91 -17.05
C LEU A 40 9.51 46.16 -18.57
N LYS A 41 8.53 46.88 -19.12
CA LYS A 41 8.38 47.09 -20.58
C LYS A 41 9.65 47.58 -21.30
N PRO A 42 10.47 48.50 -20.73
CA PRO A 42 11.71 48.95 -21.34
C PRO A 42 12.82 47.89 -21.39
N PHE A 43 12.73 46.84 -20.58
CA PHE A 43 13.69 45.73 -20.55
C PHE A 43 13.28 44.58 -21.47
N GLU A 44 12.00 44.51 -21.86
CA GLU A 44 11.44 43.48 -22.75
C GLU A 44 11.54 43.82 -24.25
N THR A 45 11.58 45.11 -24.60
CA THR A 45 11.42 45.59 -25.99
C THR A 45 12.71 46.11 -26.65
N THR A 46 13.86 45.98 -26.00
CA THR A 46 15.12 46.49 -26.56
C THR A 46 16.29 45.65 -26.08
N ASN A 47 17.23 45.30 -26.98
CA ASN A 47 18.59 44.88 -26.65
C ASN A 47 19.26 46.02 -25.87
N SER A 48 18.90 46.19 -24.60
CA SER A 48 19.42 47.26 -23.78
C SER A 48 20.84 46.88 -23.40
N SER A 49 21.81 47.69 -23.81
CA SER A 49 23.20 47.64 -23.34
C SER A 49 23.36 47.71 -21.81
N LEU A 50 22.25 48.01 -21.11
CA LEU A 50 22.12 47.93 -19.65
C LEU A 50 22.04 46.49 -19.13
N LEU A 51 21.48 45.54 -19.88
CA LEU A 51 21.41 44.13 -19.48
C LEU A 51 22.71 43.37 -19.75
N SER A 52 23.48 43.76 -20.79
CA SER A 52 24.75 43.11 -21.15
C SER A 52 25.89 43.39 -20.15
N ASN A 53 25.78 44.48 -19.37
CA ASN A 53 26.78 44.91 -18.40
C ASN A 53 26.35 44.65 -16.94
N LEU A 54 25.30 43.85 -16.72
CA LEU A 54 24.87 43.46 -15.37
C LEU A 54 25.87 42.50 -14.73
N ASP A 55 26.41 42.90 -13.58
CA ASP A 55 27.17 42.02 -12.67
C ASP A 55 26.37 41.75 -11.38
N SER A 56 26.87 40.82 -10.55
CA SER A 56 26.27 40.48 -9.24
C SER A 56 26.13 41.70 -8.34
N HIS A 57 27.11 42.60 -8.34
CA HIS A 57 27.17 43.76 -7.47
C HIS A 57 26.09 44.80 -7.81
N ILE A 58 25.89 45.11 -9.10
CA ILE A 58 24.84 46.01 -9.59
C ILE A 58 23.46 45.44 -9.28
N THR A 59 23.29 44.12 -9.48
CA THR A 59 22.03 43.41 -9.21
C THR A 59 21.65 43.46 -7.72
N ASN A 60 22.63 43.23 -6.83
CA ASN A 60 22.48 43.36 -5.38
C ASN A 60 22.11 44.78 -4.95
N LEU A 61 22.75 45.80 -5.52
CA LEU A 61 22.45 47.21 -5.21
C LEU A 61 21.03 47.61 -5.64
N VAL A 62 20.53 47.09 -6.76
CA VAL A 62 19.14 47.30 -7.21
C VAL A 62 18.16 46.60 -6.26
N PHE A 63 18.41 45.35 -5.90
CA PHE A 63 17.56 44.57 -4.98
C PHE A 63 17.69 44.97 -3.51
N SER A 64 18.67 45.79 -3.14
CA SER A 64 18.79 46.38 -1.79
C SER A 64 18.18 47.78 -1.68
N ASN A 65 17.94 48.48 -2.80
CA ASN A 65 17.37 49.84 -2.82
C ASN A 65 15.88 49.94 -2.37
N PRO A 66 15.57 50.49 -1.18
CA PRO A 66 14.21 50.50 -0.61
C PRO A 66 13.20 51.31 -1.44
N ASN A 67 13.66 52.19 -2.33
CA ASN A 67 12.79 53.05 -3.15
C ASN A 67 12.16 52.33 -4.35
N VAL A 68 12.61 51.12 -4.68
CA VAL A 68 12.00 50.31 -5.76
C VAL A 68 10.79 49.55 -5.22
N PRO A 69 9.58 49.73 -5.80
CA PRO A 69 8.39 48.99 -5.39
C PRO A 69 8.59 47.47 -5.43
N LEU A 70 8.06 46.75 -4.44
CA LEU A 70 8.21 45.30 -4.34
C LEU A 70 7.71 44.56 -5.59
N HIS A 71 6.60 45.01 -6.18
CA HIS A 71 6.06 44.41 -7.40
C HIS A 71 7.03 44.55 -8.58
N SER A 72 7.62 45.73 -8.79
CA SER A 72 8.64 45.97 -9.83
C SER A 72 9.93 45.18 -9.57
N CYS A 73 10.33 45.05 -8.30
CA CYS A 73 11.48 44.25 -7.87
C CYS A 73 11.30 42.75 -8.18
N LEU A 74 10.14 42.18 -7.85
CA LEU A 74 9.82 40.77 -8.13
C LEU A 74 9.66 40.48 -9.62
N ASN A 75 9.06 41.42 -10.35
CA ASN A 75 8.92 41.34 -11.80
C ASN A 75 10.31 41.35 -12.48
N PHE A 76 11.19 42.25 -12.07
CA PHE A 76 12.57 42.28 -12.56
C PHE A 76 13.37 41.03 -12.17
N PHE A 77 13.23 40.55 -10.93
CA PHE A 77 13.85 39.30 -10.47
C PHE A 77 13.36 38.08 -11.27
N ASN A 78 12.05 37.98 -11.52
CA ASN A 78 11.47 36.91 -12.35
C ASN A 78 11.91 37.01 -13.82
N PHE A 79 12.07 38.22 -14.35
CA PHE A 79 12.58 38.47 -15.69
C PHE A 79 14.03 38.01 -15.84
N LEU A 80 14.91 38.41 -14.92
CA LEU A 80 16.31 37.96 -14.89
C LEU A 80 16.42 36.43 -14.77
N ARG A 81 15.50 35.80 -14.04
CA ARG A 81 15.46 34.34 -13.87
C ARG A 81 14.98 33.59 -15.13
N LYS A 82 13.97 34.11 -15.84
CA LYS A 82 13.36 33.42 -17.00
C LYS A 82 14.16 33.59 -18.30
N ASN A 83 14.88 34.70 -18.45
CA ASN A 83 15.55 35.06 -19.71
C ASN A 83 17.07 34.82 -19.66
N GLN A 84 17.47 33.59 -19.32
CA GLN A 84 18.88 33.18 -19.19
C GLN A 84 19.66 33.21 -20.51
N SER A 85 18.97 33.19 -21.66
CA SER A 85 19.60 33.30 -22.99
C SER A 85 20.08 34.70 -23.33
N PHE A 86 19.58 35.74 -22.64
CA PHE A 86 19.85 37.15 -22.94
C PHE A 86 20.62 37.88 -21.83
N VAL A 87 20.70 37.30 -20.63
CA VAL A 87 21.36 37.90 -19.46
C VAL A 87 22.62 37.10 -19.14
N SER A 88 23.78 37.74 -19.15
CA SER A 88 25.09 37.09 -18.94
C SER A 88 25.31 36.55 -17.52
N HIS A 89 24.45 36.89 -16.57
CA HIS A 89 24.66 36.62 -15.15
C HIS A 89 23.35 36.18 -14.45
N LYS A 90 23.37 35.01 -13.84
CA LYS A 90 22.28 34.47 -13.00
C LYS A 90 22.28 35.21 -11.65
N PRO A 91 21.13 35.63 -11.08
CA PRO A 91 21.13 36.33 -9.80
C PRO A 91 21.87 35.49 -8.74
N ASP A 92 22.81 36.10 -8.03
CA ASP A 92 23.61 35.43 -7.02
C ASP A 92 22.79 35.18 -5.75
N LEU A 93 23.36 34.44 -4.81
CA LEU A 93 22.69 34.11 -3.56
C LEU A 93 22.32 35.37 -2.74
N GLN A 94 23.17 36.40 -2.77
CA GLN A 94 22.92 37.67 -2.08
C GLN A 94 21.73 38.43 -2.69
N SER A 95 21.53 38.35 -4.02
CA SER A 95 20.37 38.93 -4.70
C SER A 95 19.09 38.24 -4.26
N HIS A 96 19.14 36.90 -4.16
CA HIS A 96 18.02 36.09 -3.68
C HIS A 96 17.66 36.44 -2.23
N LEU A 97 18.66 36.55 -1.34
CA LEU A 97 18.47 36.93 0.06
C LEU A 97 17.90 38.35 0.20
N SER A 98 18.35 39.30 -0.62
CA SER A 98 17.83 40.68 -0.64
C SER A 98 16.34 40.73 -1.00
N VAL A 99 15.90 39.95 -1.99
CA VAL A 99 14.49 39.84 -2.35
C VAL A 99 13.68 39.13 -1.25
N VAL A 100 14.23 38.06 -0.66
CA VAL A 100 13.62 37.34 0.47
C VAL A 100 13.40 38.29 1.67
N PHE A 101 14.37 39.14 1.98
CA PHE A 101 14.25 40.13 3.06
C PHE A 101 13.14 41.17 2.78
N ARG A 102 13.02 41.66 1.54
CA ARG A 102 11.90 42.55 1.17
C ARG A 102 10.54 41.88 1.25
N LEU A 103 10.45 40.61 0.83
CA LEU A 103 9.23 39.82 0.92
C LEU A 103 8.82 39.57 2.37
N PHE A 104 9.79 39.38 3.26
CA PHE A 104 9.57 39.29 4.70
C PHE A 104 8.97 40.58 5.26
N LYS A 105 9.56 41.75 4.95
CA LYS A 105 9.00 43.06 5.38
C LYS A 105 7.57 43.29 4.90
N ALA A 106 7.25 42.82 3.70
CA ALA A 106 5.91 42.90 3.13
C ALA A 106 4.95 41.77 3.57
N ARG A 107 5.38 40.85 4.45
CA ARG A 107 4.62 39.69 4.93
C ARG A 107 4.10 38.75 3.81
N ARG A 108 4.79 38.69 2.67
CA ARG A 108 4.42 37.84 1.52
C ARG A 108 5.10 36.46 1.59
N PHE A 109 4.78 35.69 2.63
CA PHE A 109 5.47 34.43 2.95
C PHE A 109 5.34 33.32 1.88
N ALA A 110 4.24 33.30 1.12
CA ALA A 110 4.06 32.32 0.04
C ALA A 110 5.08 32.52 -1.10
N GLU A 111 5.37 33.78 -1.45
CA GLU A 111 6.37 34.09 -2.47
C GLU A 111 7.78 33.92 -1.93
N MET A 112 8.01 34.28 -0.66
CA MET A 112 9.27 33.99 0.03
C MET A 112 9.61 32.51 -0.05
N LYS A 113 8.64 31.63 0.24
CA LYS A 113 8.80 30.18 0.12
C LYS A 113 9.17 29.76 -1.30
N ARG A 114 8.51 30.31 -2.34
CA ARG A 114 8.81 29.97 -3.75
C ARG A 114 10.24 30.32 -4.15
N ILE A 115 10.77 31.46 -3.68
CA ILE A 115 12.15 31.85 -3.96
C ILE A 115 13.13 30.93 -3.22
N LEU A 116 12.86 30.63 -1.95
CA LEU A 116 13.68 29.68 -1.18
C LEU A 116 13.66 28.26 -1.76
N THR A 117 12.53 27.80 -2.30
CA THR A 117 12.46 26.53 -3.04
C THR A 117 13.39 26.53 -4.25
N TYR A 118 13.47 27.65 -4.98
CA TYR A 118 14.40 27.77 -6.09
C TYR A 118 15.87 27.70 -5.61
N VAL A 119 16.22 28.46 -4.55
CA VAL A 119 17.55 28.42 -3.94
C VAL A 119 17.91 27.00 -3.45
N ALA A 120 16.95 26.28 -2.90
CA ALA A 120 17.15 24.90 -2.45
C ALA A 120 17.39 23.92 -3.60
N MET A 121 16.71 24.08 -4.74
CA MET A 121 16.82 23.18 -5.90
C MET A 121 18.08 23.42 -6.73
N ASP A 122 18.58 24.66 -6.74
CA ASP A 122 19.72 25.06 -7.55
C ASP A 122 21.06 24.70 -6.90
N SER A 123 21.90 23.91 -7.60
CA SER A 123 23.18 23.44 -7.08
C SER A 123 24.19 24.56 -6.81
N ASP A 124 24.12 25.65 -7.59
CA ASP A 124 25.09 26.76 -7.50
C ASP A 124 24.75 27.71 -6.36
N LEU A 125 23.47 27.77 -5.97
CA LEU A 125 22.96 28.66 -4.93
C LEU A 125 22.83 27.96 -3.57
N ARG A 126 22.83 26.62 -3.55
CA ARG A 126 22.73 25.84 -2.32
C ARG A 126 24.04 25.94 -1.54
N CYS A 127 23.97 26.52 -0.35
CA CYS A 127 25.10 26.54 0.59
C CYS A 127 24.65 26.16 2.02
N PRO A 128 25.58 25.84 2.93
CA PRO A 128 25.25 25.56 4.32
C PRO A 128 24.50 26.72 4.98
N VAL A 129 23.57 26.42 5.88
CA VAL A 129 22.76 27.43 6.59
C VAL A 129 23.63 28.47 7.32
N ALA A 130 24.78 28.08 7.86
CA ALA A 130 25.73 29.01 8.48
C ALA A 130 26.21 30.10 7.52
N ASN A 131 26.48 29.74 6.25
CA ASN A 131 26.91 30.68 5.23
C ASN A 131 25.74 31.57 4.76
N LEU A 132 24.52 31.04 4.75
CA LEU A 132 23.32 31.85 4.48
C LEU A 132 23.14 32.91 5.55
N VAL A 133 23.29 32.55 6.82
CA VAL A 133 23.12 33.48 7.93
C VAL A 133 24.26 34.48 7.99
N SER A 134 25.52 34.07 7.77
CA SER A 134 26.65 35.01 7.71
C SER A 134 26.48 36.06 6.61
N LEU A 135 25.98 35.67 5.43
CA LEU A 135 25.65 36.62 4.35
C LEU A 135 24.52 37.58 4.73
N VAL A 136 23.56 37.12 5.53
CA VAL A 136 22.48 37.97 6.07
C VAL A 136 23.03 38.99 7.07
N GLU A 137 23.97 38.56 7.92
CA GLU A 137 24.66 39.40 8.91
C GLU A 137 25.56 40.45 8.24
N GLU A 138 26.36 40.06 7.24
CA GLU A 138 27.24 40.93 6.45
C GLU A 138 26.47 41.98 5.64
N SER A 139 25.26 41.64 5.19
CA SER A 139 24.41 42.53 4.37
C SER A 139 23.63 43.57 5.20
N GLY A 140 23.80 43.60 6.53
CA GLY A 140 23.16 44.58 7.41
C GLY A 140 21.65 44.38 7.62
N PHE A 141 21.14 43.17 7.33
CA PHE A 141 19.72 42.83 7.52
C PHE A 141 19.35 42.54 9.00
N ASN A 142 20.33 42.59 9.92
CA ASN A 142 20.20 42.34 11.36
C ASN A 142 19.30 43.32 12.13
N ASN A 143 18.84 44.40 11.50
CA ASN A 143 18.03 45.42 12.17
C ASN A 143 16.57 44.99 12.44
N GLU A 144 16.12 43.83 11.95
CA GLU A 144 14.76 43.32 12.19
C GLU A 144 14.78 42.08 13.09
N PRO A 145 14.22 42.14 14.30
CA PRO A 145 14.11 40.96 15.16
C PRO A 145 13.25 39.89 14.47
N ASN A 146 13.65 38.63 14.59
CA ASN A 146 12.97 37.43 14.08
C ASN A 146 13.12 37.12 12.58
N PHE A 147 13.86 37.90 11.79
CA PHE A 147 14.08 37.56 10.37
C PHE A 147 14.85 36.24 10.20
N VAL A 148 15.95 36.06 10.94
CA VAL A 148 16.77 34.85 10.90
C VAL A 148 15.96 33.63 11.36
N GLU A 149 15.21 33.75 12.46
CA GLU A 149 14.30 32.70 12.92
C GLU A 149 13.30 32.30 11.82
N LYS A 150 12.66 33.29 11.19
CA LYS A 150 11.64 33.00 10.16
C LYS A 150 12.25 32.44 8.88
N LEU A 151 13.46 32.87 8.53
CA LEU A 151 14.22 32.34 7.41
C LEU A 151 14.58 30.87 7.65
N CYS A 152 15.13 30.53 8.82
CA CYS A 152 15.46 29.16 9.21
C CYS A 152 14.21 28.26 9.26
N ASP A 153 13.12 28.73 9.88
CA ASP A 153 11.82 28.04 9.91
C ASP A 153 11.30 27.72 8.50
N MET A 154 11.39 28.69 7.59
CA MET A 154 10.92 28.52 6.21
C MET A 154 11.84 27.62 5.39
N LEU A 155 13.15 27.73 5.56
CA LEU A 155 14.13 26.83 4.93
C LEU A 155 13.91 25.39 5.39
N PHE A 156 13.65 25.17 6.68
CA PHE A 156 13.35 23.85 7.22
C PHE A 156 12.12 23.22 6.55
N ARG A 157 11.03 23.99 6.36
CA ARG A 157 9.84 23.56 5.61
C ARG A 157 10.13 23.32 4.12
N VAL A 158 10.89 24.20 3.48
CA VAL A 158 11.26 24.07 2.06
C VAL A 158 12.08 22.81 1.82
N TYR A 159 13.07 22.52 2.68
CA TYR A 159 13.87 21.31 2.55
C TYR A 159 13.04 20.04 2.77
N ALA A 160 12.01 20.07 3.62
CA ALA A 160 11.04 18.98 3.76
C ALA A 160 10.27 18.74 2.46
N ASP A 161 9.72 19.78 1.85
CA ASP A 161 8.95 19.68 0.59
C ASP A 161 9.83 19.21 -0.59
N CYS A 162 11.10 19.61 -0.57
CA CYS A 162 12.10 19.26 -1.58
C CYS A 162 12.75 17.88 -1.36
N ASN A 163 12.37 17.13 -0.32
CA ASN A 163 12.97 15.85 0.08
C ASN A 163 14.50 15.93 0.38
N LEU A 164 15.02 17.12 0.67
CA LEU A 164 16.43 17.40 0.98
C LEU A 164 16.68 17.29 2.50
N PHE A 165 16.39 16.13 3.07
CA PHE A 165 16.34 15.95 4.52
C PHE A 165 17.66 16.23 5.25
N GLU A 166 18.82 15.92 4.65
CA GLU A 166 20.12 16.20 5.26
C GLU A 166 20.34 17.70 5.49
N GLN A 167 19.97 18.53 4.51
CA GLN A 167 20.05 19.99 4.65
C GLN A 167 19.04 20.49 5.68
N GLY A 168 17.85 19.88 5.71
CA GLY A 168 16.86 20.12 6.77
C GLY A 168 17.40 19.85 8.19
N PHE A 169 18.11 18.73 8.39
CA PHE A 169 18.76 18.43 9.68
C PHE A 169 19.85 19.45 10.03
N ARG A 170 20.64 19.91 9.07
CA ARG A 170 21.64 20.98 9.31
C ARG A 170 20.98 22.30 9.74
N VAL A 171 19.83 22.65 9.17
CA VAL A 171 19.05 23.82 9.60
C VAL A 171 18.53 23.62 11.03
N PHE A 172 18.00 22.43 11.34
CA PHE A 172 17.55 22.12 12.69
C PHE A 172 18.68 22.22 13.72
N ASP A 173 19.84 21.62 13.42
CA ASP A 173 21.01 21.63 14.31
C ASP A 173 21.55 23.07 14.50
N TYR A 174 21.49 23.90 13.46
CA TYR A 174 21.80 25.33 13.57
C TYR A 174 20.79 26.06 14.47
N MET A 175 19.48 25.85 14.29
CA MET A 175 18.47 26.49 15.13
C MET A 175 18.64 26.12 16.62
N VAL A 176 18.98 24.86 16.91
CA VAL A 176 19.29 24.41 18.26
C VAL A 176 20.56 25.06 18.81
N SER A 177 21.64 25.09 18.02
CA SER A 177 22.96 25.60 18.47
C SER A 177 22.94 27.09 18.81
N TYR A 178 22.05 27.86 18.16
CA TYR A 178 21.89 29.30 18.36
C TYR A 178 20.62 29.66 19.17
N GLU A 179 19.99 28.67 19.81
CA GLU A 179 18.80 28.84 20.65
C GLU A 179 17.62 29.58 19.95
N LEU A 180 17.50 29.40 18.63
CA LEU A 180 16.41 29.99 17.84
C LEU A 180 15.09 29.26 18.14
N LYS A 181 13.97 30.01 18.15
CA LYS A 181 12.65 29.40 18.35
C LYS A 181 12.29 28.44 17.21
N ILE A 182 12.08 27.16 17.55
CA ILE A 182 11.62 26.12 16.62
C ILE A 182 10.08 26.02 16.71
N ASP A 183 9.39 26.18 15.57
CA ASP A 183 7.94 26.00 15.46
C ASP A 183 7.61 24.50 15.36
N ASP A 184 6.78 24.00 16.29
CA ASP A 184 6.34 22.61 16.38
C ASP A 184 5.65 22.15 15.08
N ARG A 185 4.91 23.05 14.42
CA ARG A 185 4.24 22.78 13.14
C ARG A 185 5.24 22.50 12.04
N SER A 186 6.39 23.16 12.05
CA SER A 186 7.47 22.93 11.08
C SER A 186 8.07 21.54 11.26
N CYS A 187 8.27 21.11 12.51
CA CYS A 187 8.69 19.76 12.82
C CYS A 187 7.65 18.71 12.41
N ILE A 188 6.36 18.95 12.64
CA ILE A 188 5.28 18.05 12.21
C ILE A 188 5.27 17.88 10.69
N VAL A 189 5.41 18.97 9.92
CA VAL A 189 5.51 18.93 8.45
C VAL A 189 6.72 18.10 8.02
N PHE A 190 7.86 18.28 8.69
CA PHE A 190 9.08 17.53 8.40
C PHE A 190 8.93 16.03 8.71
N LEU A 191 8.32 15.68 9.85
CA LEU A 191 8.00 14.29 10.22
C LEU A 191 7.07 13.63 9.19
N LEU A 192 6.06 14.36 8.71
CA LEU A 192 5.16 13.87 7.65
C LEU A 192 5.92 13.64 6.32
N ALA A 193 6.82 14.54 5.93
CA ALA A 193 7.64 14.38 4.74
C ALA A 193 8.57 13.16 4.85
N LEU A 194 9.25 12.99 5.99
CA LEU A 194 10.09 11.81 6.26
C LEU A 194 9.31 10.51 6.20
N LYS A 195 8.09 10.50 6.77
CA LYS A 195 7.19 9.35 6.72
C LYS A 195 6.73 9.02 5.29
N ARG A 196 6.38 10.03 4.49
CA ARG A 196 5.98 9.85 3.07
C ARG A 196 7.12 9.27 2.24
N CYS A 197 8.36 9.67 2.50
CA CYS A 197 9.55 9.14 1.84
C CYS A 197 10.08 7.84 2.48
N ASP A 198 9.34 7.23 3.41
CA ASP A 198 9.71 6.00 4.10
C ASP A 198 11.09 6.06 4.80
N LYS A 199 11.49 7.23 5.31
CA LYS A 199 12.75 7.43 6.04
C LYS A 199 12.53 7.36 7.57
N MET A 200 12.07 6.21 8.05
CA MET A 200 11.62 6.06 9.44
C MET A 200 12.70 6.22 10.52
N GLU A 201 13.95 5.84 10.28
CA GLU A 201 15.04 6.05 11.26
C GLU A 201 15.31 7.55 11.47
N ALA A 202 15.32 8.32 10.37
CA ALA A 202 15.45 9.77 10.42
C ALA A 202 14.22 10.42 11.08
N CYS A 203 13.02 9.87 10.86
CA CYS A 203 11.78 10.33 11.49
C CYS A 203 11.83 10.15 13.01
N LEU A 204 12.25 8.96 13.49
CA LEU A 204 12.47 8.69 14.90
C LEU A 204 13.58 9.58 15.48
N GLY A 205 14.68 9.76 14.75
CA GLY A 205 15.79 10.63 15.14
C GLY A 205 15.37 12.07 15.35
N LEU A 206 14.60 12.64 14.41
CA LEU A 206 14.05 13.99 14.56
C LEU A 206 13.11 14.10 15.77
N PHE A 207 12.23 13.12 15.96
CA PHE A 207 11.31 13.11 17.10
C PHE A 207 12.05 13.06 18.44
N LYS A 208 13.12 12.26 18.56
CA LYS A 208 13.95 12.24 19.76
C LYS A 208 14.64 13.58 20.01
N ARG A 209 15.20 14.20 18.97
CA ARG A 209 15.79 15.55 19.06
C ARG A 209 14.76 16.59 19.51
N MET A 210 13.52 16.52 19.02
CA MET A 210 12.45 17.42 19.50
C MET A 210 12.24 17.31 21.01
N VAL A 211 12.25 16.08 21.55
CA VAL A 211 12.11 15.82 22.99
C VAL A 211 13.34 16.27 23.77
N GLU A 212 14.54 16.01 23.27
CA GLU A 212 15.82 16.40 23.91
C GLU A 212 15.98 17.91 24.02
N PHE A 213 15.55 18.67 23.01
CA PHE A 213 15.66 20.13 22.97
C PHE A 213 14.38 20.85 23.42
N ASN A 214 13.47 20.17 24.14
CA ASN A 214 12.23 20.73 24.69
C ASN A 214 11.34 21.46 23.66
N VAL A 215 11.34 21.02 22.40
CA VAL A 215 10.36 21.47 21.40
C VAL A 215 9.00 20.88 21.79
N GLU A 216 7.93 21.65 21.67
CA GLU A 216 6.58 21.18 22.02
C GLU A 216 6.22 19.94 21.17
N VAL A 217 6.07 18.78 21.83
CA VAL A 217 5.65 17.53 21.20
C VAL A 217 4.18 17.29 21.49
N THR A 218 3.39 17.20 20.43
CA THR A 218 1.95 16.94 20.53
C THR A 218 1.65 15.45 20.34
N VAL A 219 0.45 15.04 20.76
CA VAL A 219 -0.09 13.68 20.50
C VAL A 219 -0.13 13.39 18.99
N TYR A 220 -0.27 14.40 18.15
CA TYR A 220 -0.25 14.27 16.69
C TYR A 220 1.15 13.88 16.17
N SER A 221 2.21 14.55 16.61
CA SER A 221 3.59 14.16 16.28
C SER A 221 3.93 12.74 16.74
N LEU A 222 3.48 12.36 17.94
CA LEU A 222 3.63 10.99 18.45
C LEU A 222 2.93 9.96 17.55
N THR A 223 1.67 10.24 17.17
CA THR A 223 0.87 9.35 16.33
C THR A 223 1.47 9.19 14.92
N ILE A 224 2.09 10.24 14.35
CA ILE A 224 2.79 10.15 13.05
C ILE A 224 3.93 9.12 13.11
N VAL A 225 4.76 9.20 14.16
CA VAL A 225 5.92 8.31 14.33
C VAL A 225 5.47 6.89 14.62
N ILE A 226 4.46 6.71 15.49
CA ILE A 226 3.87 5.40 15.79
C ILE A 226 3.30 4.74 14.52
N ASP A 227 2.50 5.44 13.71
CA ASP A 227 1.97 4.89 12.44
C ASP A 227 3.10 4.47 11.49
N GLY A 228 4.16 5.28 11.39
CA GLY A 228 5.32 4.95 10.56
C GLY A 228 6.07 3.71 11.05
N LEU A 229 6.27 3.56 12.36
CA LEU A 229 6.90 2.37 12.95
C LEU A 229 6.05 1.11 12.77
N CYS A 230 4.72 1.24 12.93
CA CYS A 230 3.76 0.16 12.70
C CYS A 230 3.82 -0.36 11.25
N LYS A 231 3.87 0.55 10.26
CA LYS A 231 3.98 0.18 8.84
C LYS A 231 5.24 -0.62 8.51
N ARG A 232 6.34 -0.36 9.21
CA ARG A 232 7.60 -1.14 9.08
C ARG A 232 7.66 -2.38 9.98
N ARG A 233 6.52 -2.85 10.51
CA ARG A 233 6.40 -4.03 11.37
C ARG A 233 7.19 -3.93 12.68
N ARG A 234 7.57 -2.72 13.11
CA ARG A 234 8.29 -2.47 14.37
C ARG A 234 7.34 -2.08 15.50
N VAL A 235 6.27 -2.86 15.67
CA VAL A 235 5.16 -2.55 16.60
C VAL A 235 5.62 -2.48 18.07
N LYS A 236 6.56 -3.34 18.49
CA LYS A 236 7.13 -3.30 19.85
C LYS A 236 7.75 -1.93 20.18
N ARG A 237 8.62 -1.42 19.29
CA ARG A 237 9.20 -0.08 19.44
C ARG A 237 8.15 1.04 19.44
N ALA A 238 7.08 0.88 18.66
CA ALA A 238 5.99 1.86 18.63
C ALA A 238 5.23 1.91 19.96
N LYS A 239 4.99 0.74 20.57
CA LYS A 239 4.43 0.62 21.93
C LYS A 239 5.36 1.24 22.98
N ASP A 240 6.64 0.88 22.98
CA ASP A 240 7.61 1.42 23.95
C ASP A 240 7.67 2.94 23.90
N LEU A 241 7.64 3.52 22.68
CA LEU A 241 7.59 4.96 22.47
C LEU A 241 6.30 5.59 23.03
N MET A 242 5.15 4.94 22.85
CA MET A 242 3.88 5.41 23.42
C MET A 242 3.95 5.51 24.94
N ILE A 243 4.50 4.47 25.61
CA ILE A 243 4.64 4.42 27.06
C ILE A 243 5.64 5.45 27.56
N GLU A 244 6.79 5.59 26.88
CA GLU A 244 7.81 6.61 27.21
C GLU A 244 7.22 8.01 27.18
N MET A 245 6.44 8.33 26.14
CA MET A 245 5.87 9.67 25.97
C MET A 245 4.70 9.93 26.93
N ALA A 246 3.94 8.90 27.31
CA ALA A 246 2.95 8.99 28.37
C ALA A 246 3.60 9.35 29.72
N CYS A 247 4.76 8.75 30.05
CA CYS A 247 5.53 9.10 31.26
C CYS A 247 6.04 10.55 31.24
N LYS A 248 6.27 11.13 30.06
CA LYS A 248 6.65 12.54 29.86
C LYS A 248 5.45 13.49 29.81
N GLY A 249 4.24 13.03 30.11
CA GLY A 249 3.03 13.85 30.19
C GLY A 249 2.25 14.00 28.87
N ILE A 250 2.70 13.38 27.78
CA ILE A 250 1.99 13.40 26.50
C ILE A 250 1.06 12.20 26.47
N LYS A 251 -0.18 12.42 26.90
CA LYS A 251 -1.20 11.36 26.98
C LYS A 251 -1.62 10.91 25.58
N PRO A 252 -1.46 9.62 25.22
CA PRO A 252 -1.95 9.09 23.95
C PRO A 252 -3.47 9.23 23.85
N ASN A 253 -3.99 9.43 22.65
CA ASN A 253 -5.43 9.50 22.40
C ASN A 253 -5.92 8.22 21.71
N VAL A 254 -7.24 8.10 21.53
CA VAL A 254 -7.89 6.95 20.88
C VAL A 254 -7.29 6.63 19.50
N VAL A 255 -6.84 7.64 18.74
CA VAL A 255 -6.22 7.42 17.42
C VAL A 255 -4.85 6.75 17.55
N THR A 256 -4.06 7.14 18.55
CA THR A 256 -2.76 6.52 18.85
C THR A 256 -2.93 5.03 19.20
N TYR A 257 -3.88 4.69 20.08
CA TYR A 257 -4.17 3.29 20.42
C TYR A 257 -4.74 2.53 19.21
N ASN A 258 -5.71 3.08 18.48
CA ASN A 258 -6.28 2.42 17.29
C ASN A 258 -5.21 2.12 16.22
N THR A 259 -4.20 2.97 16.10
CA THR A 259 -3.06 2.76 15.18
C THR A 259 -2.23 1.53 15.60
N LEU A 260 -1.96 1.37 16.90
CA LEU A 260 -1.26 0.20 17.43
C LEU A 260 -2.12 -1.07 17.36
N ILE A 261 -3.39 -0.99 17.75
CA ILE A 261 -4.36 -2.09 17.69
C ILE A 261 -4.44 -2.61 16.25
N ASN A 262 -4.66 -1.75 15.26
CA ASN A 262 -4.68 -2.14 13.84
C ASN A 262 -3.36 -2.80 13.40
N ALA A 263 -2.22 -2.34 13.90
CA ALA A 263 -0.92 -2.93 13.61
C ALA A 263 -0.74 -4.33 14.24
N TYR A 264 -1.27 -4.56 15.45
CA TYR A 264 -1.29 -5.88 16.09
C TYR A 264 -2.28 -6.83 15.41
N ILE A 265 -3.48 -6.36 15.02
CA ILE A 265 -4.47 -7.13 14.26
C ILE A 265 -3.87 -7.65 12.95
N LYS A 266 -3.22 -6.77 12.17
CA LYS A 266 -2.56 -7.15 10.90
C LYS A 266 -1.44 -8.18 11.07
N ARG A 267 -0.91 -8.35 12.28
CA ARG A 267 0.13 -9.35 12.60
C ARG A 267 -0.45 -10.60 13.26
N MET A 268 -1.76 -10.65 13.48
CA MET A 268 -2.44 -11.70 14.25
C MET A 268 -1.85 -11.89 15.65
N ASP A 269 -1.40 -10.79 16.27
CA ASP A 269 -0.82 -10.79 17.62
C ASP A 269 -1.92 -10.45 18.65
N PHE A 270 -2.55 -11.49 19.20
CA PHE A 270 -3.68 -11.39 20.12
C PHE A 270 -3.29 -10.77 21.48
N ASP A 271 -2.12 -11.12 21.99
CA ASP A 271 -1.63 -10.63 23.29
C ASP A 271 -1.39 -9.12 23.22
N GLY A 272 -0.82 -8.65 22.10
CA GLY A 272 -0.65 -7.23 21.84
C GLY A 272 -1.96 -6.44 21.80
N VAL A 273 -3.01 -6.96 21.16
CA VAL A 273 -4.34 -6.30 21.14
C VAL A 273 -4.92 -6.21 22.54
N ASN A 274 -4.94 -7.31 23.29
CA ASN A 274 -5.48 -7.35 24.66
C ASN A 274 -4.70 -6.44 25.62
N GLU A 275 -3.39 -6.32 25.44
CA GLU A 275 -2.58 -5.40 26.21
C GLU A 275 -2.91 -3.94 25.89
N MET A 276 -3.09 -3.58 24.61
CA MET A 276 -3.48 -2.21 24.24
C MET A 276 -4.86 -1.84 24.79
N LEU A 277 -5.82 -2.77 24.78
CA LEU A 277 -7.14 -2.54 25.38
C LEU A 277 -7.07 -2.31 26.89
N ARG A 278 -6.28 -3.12 27.61
CA ARG A 278 -6.04 -2.89 29.05
C ARG A 278 -5.39 -1.54 29.32
N LEU A 279 -4.44 -1.10 28.48
CA LEU A 279 -3.85 0.24 28.61
C LEU A 279 -4.89 1.34 28.35
N MET A 280 -5.75 1.19 27.34
CA MET A 280 -6.84 2.16 27.10
C MET A 280 -7.78 2.30 28.31
N GLU A 281 -8.11 1.19 28.99
CA GLU A 281 -8.92 1.20 30.21
C GLU A 281 -8.20 1.91 31.38
N VAL A 282 -6.93 1.58 31.61
CA VAL A 282 -6.10 2.20 32.66
C VAL A 282 -5.95 3.71 32.43
N ASP A 283 -5.73 4.11 31.18
CA ASP A 283 -5.58 5.51 30.78
C ASP A 283 -6.93 6.23 30.63
N LYS A 284 -8.05 5.53 30.89
CA LYS A 284 -9.43 6.02 30.79
C LYS A 284 -9.76 6.63 29.43
N VAL A 285 -9.24 6.03 28.36
CA VAL A 285 -9.49 6.44 26.97
C VAL A 285 -10.75 5.73 26.47
N ALA A 286 -11.83 6.51 26.29
CA ALA A 286 -13.09 5.98 25.78
C ALA A 286 -12.96 5.46 24.34
N PHE A 287 -13.65 4.36 24.06
CA PHE A 287 -13.72 3.79 22.72
C PHE A 287 -14.57 4.67 21.81
N ASN A 288 -14.18 4.75 20.53
CA ASN A 288 -14.99 5.38 19.49
C ASN A 288 -15.44 4.33 18.47
N ALA A 289 -16.26 4.74 17.49
CA ALA A 289 -16.74 3.85 16.43
C ALA A 289 -15.59 3.10 15.72
N ALA A 290 -14.47 3.79 15.42
CA ALA A 290 -13.31 3.17 14.78
C ALA A 290 -12.62 2.11 15.66
N THR A 291 -12.59 2.28 17.00
CA THR A 291 -12.09 1.26 17.91
C THR A 291 -12.97 0.01 17.83
N TYR A 292 -14.29 0.17 17.91
CA TYR A 292 -15.23 -0.95 17.78
C TYR A 292 -15.14 -1.63 16.41
N THR A 293 -14.99 -0.88 15.31
CA THR A 293 -14.78 -1.47 13.98
C THR A 293 -13.54 -2.38 13.97
N LEU A 294 -12.40 -1.92 14.52
CA LEU A 294 -11.18 -2.72 14.59
C LEU A 294 -11.36 -3.98 15.45
N LEU A 295 -12.08 -3.87 16.57
CA LEU A 295 -12.34 -5.01 17.45
C LEU A 295 -13.28 -6.03 16.82
N ILE A 296 -14.34 -5.56 16.17
CA ILE A 296 -15.26 -6.43 15.41
C ILE A 296 -14.49 -7.15 14.30
N ASP A 297 -13.66 -6.42 13.53
CA ASP A 297 -12.88 -7.03 12.45
C ASP A 297 -11.85 -8.04 12.96
N TRP A 298 -11.24 -7.76 14.12
CA TRP A 298 -10.34 -8.68 14.81
C TRP A 298 -11.05 -9.93 15.29
N HIS A 299 -12.15 -9.80 16.05
CA HIS A 299 -12.92 -10.94 16.55
C HIS A 299 -13.48 -11.79 15.41
N GLY A 300 -13.97 -11.15 14.33
CA GLY A 300 -14.41 -11.82 13.12
C GLY A 300 -13.28 -12.61 12.45
N SER A 301 -12.11 -12.00 12.28
CA SER A 301 -10.91 -12.68 11.74
C SER A 301 -10.42 -13.83 12.61
N SER A 302 -10.76 -13.80 13.89
CA SER A 302 -10.43 -14.84 14.87
C SER A 302 -11.43 -16.00 14.88
N GLY A 303 -12.51 -15.91 14.11
CA GLY A 303 -13.62 -16.88 14.13
C GLY A 303 -14.50 -16.80 15.40
N LYS A 304 -14.35 -15.76 16.22
CA LYS A 304 -15.12 -15.57 17.46
C LYS A 304 -16.36 -14.72 17.18
N ILE A 305 -17.41 -15.38 16.70
CA ILE A 305 -18.61 -14.73 16.17
C ILE A 305 -19.48 -14.11 17.26
N ASN A 306 -19.65 -14.83 18.37
CA ASN A 306 -20.43 -14.33 19.51
C ASN A 306 -19.85 -13.01 20.04
N GLU A 307 -18.54 -12.83 19.90
CA GLU A 307 -17.85 -11.60 20.27
C GLU A 307 -18.12 -10.47 19.27
N VAL A 308 -18.30 -10.76 17.98
CA VAL A 308 -18.69 -9.75 16.98
C VAL A 308 -20.04 -9.12 17.32
N GLU A 309 -21.06 -9.92 17.58
CA GLU A 309 -22.39 -9.40 17.97
C GLU A 309 -22.31 -8.69 19.33
N ARG A 310 -21.63 -9.28 20.32
CA ARG A 310 -21.49 -8.66 21.65
C ARG A 310 -20.82 -7.29 21.58
N MET A 311 -19.76 -7.13 20.78
CA MET A 311 -19.09 -5.83 20.63
C MET A 311 -19.98 -4.80 19.93
N PHE A 312 -20.82 -5.23 18.99
CA PHE A 312 -21.77 -4.34 18.32
C PHE A 312 -22.91 -3.90 19.26
N GLU A 313 -23.45 -4.82 20.06
CA GLU A 313 -24.46 -4.52 21.09
C GLU A 313 -23.90 -3.59 22.17
N GLU A 314 -22.70 -3.87 22.68
CA GLU A 314 -22.02 -3.03 23.68
C GLU A 314 -21.79 -1.60 23.15
N MET A 315 -21.43 -1.46 21.88
CA MET A 315 -21.29 -0.15 21.23
C MET A 315 -22.62 0.62 21.22
N CYS A 316 -23.73 -0.07 20.93
CA CYS A 316 -25.07 0.52 20.93
C CYS A 316 -25.53 0.91 22.34
N GLU A 317 -25.30 0.05 23.34
CA GLU A 317 -25.63 0.30 24.75
C GLU A 317 -24.87 1.49 25.33
N LYS A 318 -23.61 1.67 24.94
CA LYS A 318 -22.79 2.83 25.32
C LYS A 318 -23.19 4.12 24.59
N GLY A 319 -24.20 4.08 23.73
CA GLY A 319 -24.73 5.23 23.01
C GLY A 319 -23.80 5.75 21.89
N ILE A 320 -22.82 4.95 21.47
CA ILE A 320 -21.92 5.33 20.37
C ILE A 320 -22.66 5.04 19.07
N LYS A 321 -22.93 6.09 18.28
CA LYS A 321 -23.63 5.94 17.00
C LYS A 321 -22.80 5.11 16.02
N ALA A 322 -23.34 3.99 15.59
CA ALA A 322 -22.78 3.20 14.49
C ALA A 322 -22.88 4.00 13.19
N ASP A 323 -21.74 4.14 12.52
CA ASP A 323 -21.69 4.67 11.17
C ASP A 323 -21.86 3.54 10.15
N ILE A 324 -21.91 3.91 8.87
CA ILE A 324 -22.02 2.93 7.80
C ILE A 324 -20.90 1.88 7.83
N HIS A 325 -19.68 2.27 8.23
CA HIS A 325 -18.53 1.37 8.20
C HIS A 325 -18.67 0.25 9.24
N VAL A 326 -19.14 0.58 10.45
CA VAL A 326 -19.44 -0.42 11.48
C VAL A 326 -20.48 -1.43 10.98
N TYR A 327 -21.59 -0.96 10.42
CA TYR A 327 -22.62 -1.84 9.86
C TYR A 327 -22.07 -2.72 8.72
N THR A 328 -21.32 -2.14 7.77
CA THR A 328 -20.72 -2.92 6.66
C THR A 328 -19.84 -4.04 7.19
N VAL A 329 -19.05 -3.80 8.23
CA VAL A 329 -18.15 -4.82 8.81
C VAL A 329 -18.92 -5.93 9.52
N VAL A 330 -19.93 -5.58 10.33
CA VAL A 330 -20.77 -6.57 11.03
C VAL A 330 -21.59 -7.41 10.04
N ILE A 331 -22.15 -6.77 9.01
CA ILE A 331 -22.86 -7.46 7.91
C ILE A 331 -21.91 -8.42 7.18
N ASN A 332 -20.72 -7.97 6.80
CA ASN A 332 -19.73 -8.80 6.11
C ASN A 332 -19.34 -10.03 6.93
N TRP A 333 -19.11 -9.87 8.24
CA TRP A 333 -18.79 -11.02 9.10
C TRP A 333 -19.97 -11.99 9.21
N ASN A 334 -21.21 -11.51 9.44
CA ASN A 334 -22.40 -12.35 9.45
C ASN A 334 -22.59 -13.10 8.11
N CYS A 335 -22.35 -12.44 6.98
CA CYS A 335 -22.38 -13.04 5.64
C CYS A 335 -21.32 -14.14 5.47
N LYS A 336 -20.08 -13.92 5.90
CA LYS A 336 -19.00 -14.93 5.82
C LYS A 336 -19.29 -16.20 6.63
N ILE A 337 -20.06 -16.07 7.69
CA ILE A 337 -20.44 -17.16 8.59
C ILE A 337 -21.63 -17.96 8.03
N GLY A 338 -22.39 -17.36 7.11
CA GLY A 338 -23.64 -17.93 6.59
C GLY A 338 -24.88 -17.53 7.39
N ASN A 339 -24.79 -16.57 8.31
CA ASN A 339 -25.95 -16.02 9.01
C ASN A 339 -26.62 -14.91 8.18
N THR A 340 -27.12 -15.26 7.00
CA THR A 340 -27.73 -14.31 6.05
C THR A 340 -28.94 -13.57 6.65
N LYS A 341 -29.77 -14.26 7.45
CA LYS A 341 -30.94 -13.66 8.11
C LYS A 341 -30.58 -12.46 9.00
N ARG A 342 -29.55 -12.60 9.83
CA ARG A 342 -29.08 -11.49 10.68
C ARG A 342 -28.47 -10.37 9.85
N ALA A 343 -27.74 -10.71 8.79
CA ALA A 343 -27.16 -9.72 7.88
C ALA A 343 -28.24 -8.84 7.21
N PHE A 344 -29.37 -9.42 6.79
CA PHE A 344 -30.51 -8.66 6.27
C PHE A 344 -31.19 -7.81 7.35
N ALA A 345 -31.41 -8.33 8.55
CA ALA A 345 -31.96 -7.54 9.65
C ALA A 345 -31.09 -6.32 9.99
N LEU A 346 -29.77 -6.46 9.95
CA LEU A 346 -28.82 -5.34 10.14
C LEU A 346 -28.85 -4.34 8.97
N PHE A 347 -29.14 -4.80 7.76
CA PHE A 347 -29.30 -3.94 6.59
C PHE A 347 -30.59 -3.12 6.63
N ASP A 348 -31.68 -3.74 7.11
CA ASP A 348 -32.95 -3.05 7.36
C ASP A 348 -32.77 -2.00 8.47
N GLU A 349 -32.12 -2.36 9.57
CA GLU A 349 -31.79 -1.43 10.66
C GLU A 349 -30.92 -0.24 10.19
N LEU A 350 -29.94 -0.49 9.31
CA LEU A 350 -29.14 0.55 8.67
C LEU A 350 -30.02 1.52 7.87
N THR A 351 -31.00 1.00 7.14
CA THR A 351 -31.91 1.79 6.31
C THR A 351 -32.90 2.59 7.16
N GLU A 352 -33.45 1.99 8.22
CA GLU A 352 -34.33 2.65 9.19
C GLU A 352 -33.65 3.81 9.92
N LYS A 353 -32.35 3.67 10.21
CA LYS A 353 -31.52 4.74 10.81
C LYS A 353 -31.15 5.85 9.82
N GLY A 354 -31.59 5.77 8.56
CA GLY A 354 -31.36 6.77 7.53
C GLY A 354 -29.92 6.78 6.99
N LEU A 355 -29.15 5.70 7.21
CA LEU A 355 -27.81 5.56 6.64
C LEU A 355 -27.94 5.01 5.21
N VAL A 356 -27.25 5.63 4.25
CA VAL A 356 -27.31 5.22 2.84
C VAL A 356 -26.29 4.14 2.58
N ALA A 357 -26.74 2.90 2.38
CA ALA A 357 -25.88 1.77 2.01
C ALA A 357 -24.98 2.11 0.80
N ASN A 358 -23.71 1.71 0.87
CA ASN A 358 -22.72 1.95 -0.17
C ASN A 358 -22.41 0.65 -0.93
N VAL A 359 -21.55 0.77 -1.95
CA VAL A 359 -21.09 -0.36 -2.78
C VAL A 359 -20.50 -1.51 -1.94
N HIS A 360 -19.82 -1.20 -0.82
CA HIS A 360 -19.23 -2.21 0.05
C HIS A 360 -20.27 -2.97 0.88
N THR A 361 -21.33 -2.29 1.35
CA THR A 361 -22.44 -2.95 2.06
C THR A 361 -23.18 -3.92 1.14
N TYR A 362 -23.55 -3.48 -0.07
CA TYR A 362 -24.19 -4.36 -1.05
C TYR A 362 -23.26 -5.49 -1.48
N GLY A 363 -21.98 -5.21 -1.74
CA GLY A 363 -21.00 -6.23 -2.08
C GLY A 363 -20.84 -7.32 -1.01
N ALA A 364 -20.85 -6.93 0.27
CA ALA A 364 -20.81 -7.88 1.39
C ALA A 364 -22.06 -8.77 1.46
N LEU A 365 -23.25 -8.18 1.28
CA LEU A 365 -24.51 -8.94 1.23
C LEU A 365 -24.55 -9.89 0.05
N ILE A 366 -24.19 -9.42 -1.16
CA ILE A 366 -24.14 -10.22 -2.39
C ILE A 366 -23.18 -11.40 -2.22
N ASP A 367 -21.97 -11.18 -1.68
CA ASP A 367 -21.02 -12.26 -1.38
C ASP A 367 -21.60 -13.26 -0.37
N GLY A 368 -22.27 -12.77 0.67
CA GLY A 368 -22.96 -13.62 1.65
C GLY A 368 -24.04 -14.51 1.05
N VAL A 369 -24.94 -13.94 0.25
CA VAL A 369 -26.03 -14.71 -0.39
C VAL A 369 -25.50 -15.64 -1.48
N CYS A 370 -24.47 -15.25 -2.23
CA CYS A 370 -23.80 -16.14 -3.19
C CYS A 370 -23.15 -17.33 -2.49
N LYS A 371 -22.59 -17.16 -1.29
CA LYS A 371 -22.02 -18.24 -0.48
C LYS A 371 -23.07 -19.15 0.15
N ALA A 372 -24.18 -18.59 0.61
CA ALA A 372 -25.38 -19.37 0.98
C ALA A 372 -26.01 -20.05 -0.26
N GLY A 373 -25.68 -19.51 -1.43
CA GLY A 373 -26.09 -19.92 -2.76
C GLY A 373 -27.55 -19.63 -3.06
N GLU A 374 -28.07 -18.56 -2.49
CA GLU A 374 -29.36 -17.93 -2.80
C GLU A 374 -29.16 -16.92 -3.94
N MET A 375 -29.00 -17.42 -5.17
CA MET A 375 -28.66 -16.55 -6.33
C MET A 375 -29.79 -15.57 -6.69
N GLU A 376 -31.05 -15.94 -6.48
CA GLU A 376 -32.19 -15.05 -6.70
C GLU A 376 -32.12 -13.80 -5.79
N ALA A 377 -31.75 -13.97 -4.53
CA ALA A 377 -31.55 -12.86 -3.60
C ALA A 377 -30.37 -11.97 -4.04
N ALA A 378 -29.32 -12.56 -4.61
CA ALA A 378 -28.19 -11.82 -5.16
C ALA A 378 -28.61 -10.90 -6.33
N GLU A 379 -29.46 -11.39 -7.23
CA GLU A 379 -29.99 -10.59 -8.35
C GLU A 379 -30.88 -9.44 -7.88
N ILE A 380 -31.73 -9.68 -6.87
CA ILE A 380 -32.56 -8.62 -6.27
C ILE A 380 -31.69 -7.51 -5.68
N LEU A 381 -30.63 -7.87 -4.93
CA LEU A 381 -29.70 -6.90 -4.35
C LEU A 381 -28.95 -6.09 -5.41
N VAL A 382 -28.55 -6.71 -6.52
CA VAL A 382 -27.89 -6.02 -7.63
C VAL A 382 -28.84 -5.03 -8.32
N ASN A 383 -30.08 -5.43 -8.55
CA ASN A 383 -31.10 -4.55 -9.13
C ASN A 383 -31.41 -3.38 -8.19
N GLU A 384 -31.58 -3.64 -6.90
CA GLU A 384 -31.80 -2.60 -5.91
C GLU A 384 -30.62 -1.60 -5.87
N MET A 385 -29.39 -2.10 -5.84
CA MET A 385 -28.18 -1.28 -5.90
C MET A 385 -28.17 -0.35 -7.13
N GLN A 386 -28.49 -0.88 -8.32
CA GLN A 386 -28.56 -0.09 -9.55
C GLN A 386 -29.69 0.95 -9.52
N THR A 387 -30.87 0.60 -9.00
CA THR A 387 -32.00 1.56 -8.89
C THR A 387 -31.70 2.73 -7.96
N ARG A 388 -30.83 2.53 -6.96
CA ARG A 388 -30.33 3.58 -6.07
C ARG A 388 -29.19 4.41 -6.68
N GLY A 389 -28.81 4.16 -7.94
CA GLY A 389 -27.75 4.88 -8.65
C GLY A 389 -26.34 4.46 -8.23
N LEU A 390 -26.16 3.30 -7.61
CA LEU A 390 -24.85 2.74 -7.30
C LEU A 390 -24.40 1.82 -8.44
N ASP A 391 -23.29 2.17 -9.08
CA ASP A 391 -22.74 1.36 -10.15
C ASP A 391 -22.12 0.06 -9.62
N VAL A 392 -22.46 -1.04 -10.30
CA VAL A 392 -21.87 -2.35 -10.04
C VAL A 392 -20.40 -2.31 -10.42
N ASN A 393 -19.53 -2.64 -9.47
CA ASN A 393 -18.09 -2.72 -9.70
C ASN A 393 -17.68 -4.15 -10.13
N GLN A 394 -16.44 -4.27 -10.61
CA GLN A 394 -15.84 -5.53 -11.02
C GLN A 394 -15.85 -6.60 -9.92
N LEU A 395 -15.69 -6.21 -8.65
CA LEU A 395 -15.72 -7.14 -7.51
C LEU A 395 -17.09 -7.84 -7.40
N ILE A 396 -18.20 -7.11 -7.55
CA ILE A 396 -19.55 -7.68 -7.48
C ILE A 396 -19.79 -8.63 -8.65
N TYR A 397 -19.36 -8.27 -9.86
CA TYR A 397 -19.42 -9.19 -11.02
C TYR A 397 -18.66 -10.49 -10.76
N ASN A 398 -17.43 -10.40 -10.27
CA ASN A 398 -16.61 -11.56 -9.91
C ASN A 398 -17.28 -12.42 -8.83
N THR A 399 -17.94 -11.79 -7.86
CA THR A 399 -18.65 -12.48 -6.77
C THR A 399 -19.87 -13.25 -7.30
N LEU A 400 -20.65 -12.64 -8.19
CA LEU A 400 -21.79 -13.30 -8.83
C LEU A 400 -21.33 -14.49 -9.68
N ILE A 401 -20.30 -14.30 -10.51
CA ILE A 401 -19.72 -15.35 -11.35
C ILE A 401 -19.24 -16.53 -10.49
N ASP A 402 -18.54 -16.27 -9.38
CA ASP A 402 -18.14 -17.31 -8.42
C ASP A 402 -19.34 -18.03 -7.80
N GLY A 403 -20.37 -17.28 -7.41
CA GLY A 403 -21.64 -17.84 -6.91
C GLY A 403 -22.30 -18.81 -7.90
N TYR A 404 -22.49 -18.38 -9.15
CA TYR A 404 -23.08 -19.23 -10.20
C TYR A 404 -22.19 -20.44 -10.52
N CYS A 405 -20.88 -20.25 -10.60
CA CYS A 405 -19.89 -21.33 -10.84
C CYS A 405 -19.93 -22.40 -9.75
N LYS A 406 -20.02 -21.99 -8.47
CA LYS A 406 -20.12 -22.92 -7.33
C LYS A 406 -21.43 -23.73 -7.31
N ARG A 407 -22.51 -23.18 -7.88
CA ARG A 407 -23.79 -23.89 -8.05
C ARG A 407 -23.85 -24.75 -9.32
N GLY A 408 -22.84 -24.70 -10.19
CA GLY A 408 -22.84 -25.39 -11.47
C GLY A 408 -23.72 -24.73 -12.54
N LEU A 409 -24.17 -23.48 -12.31
CA LEU A 409 -24.97 -22.70 -13.27
C LEU A 409 -24.04 -21.88 -14.18
N ILE A 410 -23.21 -22.56 -14.96
CA ILE A 410 -22.17 -21.91 -15.76
C ILE A 410 -22.73 -21.01 -16.87
N ASP A 411 -23.88 -21.35 -17.45
CA ASP A 411 -24.52 -20.52 -18.47
C ASP A 411 -24.87 -19.12 -17.93
N GLU A 412 -25.38 -19.04 -16.70
CA GLU A 412 -25.65 -17.76 -16.04
C GLU A 412 -24.34 -17.00 -15.72
N ALA A 413 -23.28 -17.72 -15.32
CA ALA A 413 -21.96 -17.13 -15.11
C ALA A 413 -21.43 -16.46 -16.39
N PHE A 414 -21.59 -17.10 -17.56
CA PHE A 414 -21.23 -16.51 -18.85
C PHE A 414 -22.09 -15.30 -19.22
N LYS A 415 -23.40 -15.32 -18.92
CA LYS A 415 -24.25 -14.13 -19.15
C LYS A 415 -23.77 -12.94 -18.33
N VAL A 416 -23.45 -13.14 -17.06
CA VAL A 416 -22.92 -12.08 -16.18
C VAL A 416 -21.56 -11.58 -16.70
N GLN A 417 -20.71 -12.47 -17.18
CA GLN A 417 -19.41 -12.13 -17.78
C GLN A 417 -19.55 -11.28 -19.06
N VAL A 418 -20.48 -11.62 -19.96
CA VAL A 418 -20.78 -10.80 -21.15
C VAL A 418 -21.35 -9.43 -20.78
N ILE A 419 -22.17 -9.34 -19.71
CA ILE A 419 -22.67 -8.06 -19.20
C ILE A 419 -21.51 -7.21 -18.66
N MET A 420 -20.57 -7.82 -17.95
CA MET A 420 -19.37 -7.16 -17.42
C MET A 420 -18.53 -6.55 -18.55
N GLU A 421 -18.27 -7.29 -19.63
CA GLU A 421 -17.55 -6.79 -20.82
C GLU A 421 -18.29 -5.63 -21.50
N LYS A 422 -19.62 -5.74 -21.68
CA LYS A 422 -20.44 -4.70 -22.31
C LYS A 422 -20.43 -3.38 -21.52
N LYS A 423 -20.24 -3.44 -20.20
CA LYS A 423 -20.08 -2.24 -19.35
C LYS A 423 -18.66 -1.67 -19.37
N GLY A 424 -17.74 -2.26 -20.12
CA GLY A 424 -16.36 -1.79 -20.28
C GLY A 424 -15.40 -2.31 -19.22
N PHE A 425 -15.76 -3.34 -18.46
CA PHE A 425 -14.84 -4.02 -17.56
C PHE A 425 -14.12 -5.16 -18.30
N GLU A 426 -12.79 -5.16 -18.25
CA GLU A 426 -11.99 -6.26 -18.78
C GLU A 426 -12.01 -7.44 -17.80
N ASN A 427 -12.09 -8.67 -18.32
CA ASN A 427 -11.97 -9.87 -17.49
C ASN A 427 -10.60 -9.88 -16.82
N ASP A 428 -10.57 -10.00 -15.49
CA ASP A 428 -9.33 -10.18 -14.78
C ASP A 428 -8.98 -11.68 -14.65
N ILE A 429 -7.74 -11.95 -14.21
CA ILE A 429 -7.26 -13.31 -13.99
C ILE A 429 -8.15 -14.06 -12.99
N TYR A 430 -8.78 -13.37 -12.04
CA TYR A 430 -9.68 -13.98 -11.07
C TYR A 430 -10.99 -14.44 -11.73
N THR A 431 -11.64 -13.61 -12.55
CA THR A 431 -12.85 -13.96 -13.31
C THR A 431 -12.61 -15.21 -14.15
N LEU A 432 -11.49 -15.24 -14.87
CA LEU A 432 -11.16 -16.33 -15.78
C LEU A 432 -10.85 -17.63 -15.04
N ASN A 433 -10.10 -17.56 -13.94
CA ASN A 433 -9.84 -18.72 -13.09
C ASN A 433 -11.10 -19.26 -12.41
N THR A 434 -12.02 -18.37 -12.02
CA THR A 434 -13.28 -18.74 -11.38
C THR A 434 -14.17 -19.53 -12.34
N ILE A 435 -14.34 -19.03 -13.57
CA ILE A 435 -15.10 -19.74 -14.62
C ILE A 435 -14.42 -21.07 -14.97
N ALA A 436 -13.08 -21.09 -15.09
CA ALA A 436 -12.35 -22.32 -15.36
C ALA A 436 -12.49 -23.36 -14.24
N ASP A 437 -12.48 -22.96 -12.97
CA ASP A 437 -12.74 -23.87 -11.84
C ASP A 437 -14.20 -24.37 -11.84
N GLY A 438 -15.15 -23.50 -12.19
CA GLY A 438 -16.55 -23.88 -12.38
C GLY A 438 -16.74 -24.95 -13.47
N LEU A 439 -16.17 -24.73 -14.65
CA LEU A 439 -16.17 -25.68 -15.78
C LEU A 439 -15.48 -27.00 -15.42
N ARG A 440 -14.38 -26.92 -14.66
CA ARG A 440 -13.66 -28.10 -14.15
C ARG A 440 -14.52 -28.92 -13.19
N LYS A 441 -15.31 -28.28 -12.31
CA LYS A 441 -16.25 -28.96 -11.39
C LYS A 441 -17.42 -29.62 -12.11
N LEU A 442 -17.88 -29.06 -13.23
CA LEU A 442 -18.89 -29.67 -14.12
C LEU A 442 -18.33 -30.79 -15.01
N ASN A 443 -17.06 -31.15 -14.86
CA ASN A 443 -16.39 -32.16 -15.68
C ASN A 443 -16.40 -31.81 -17.18
N GLN A 444 -16.27 -30.52 -17.52
CA GLN A 444 -16.10 -30.00 -18.88
C GLN A 444 -14.66 -29.45 -19.09
N PRO A 445 -13.62 -30.31 -19.04
CA PRO A 445 -12.22 -29.88 -19.07
C PRO A 445 -11.81 -29.20 -20.39
N GLU A 446 -12.40 -29.59 -21.52
CA GLU A 446 -12.07 -29.02 -22.83
C GLU A 446 -12.50 -27.55 -22.95
N GLU A 447 -13.65 -27.18 -22.37
CA GLU A 447 -14.11 -25.79 -22.31
C GLU A 447 -13.24 -24.97 -21.36
N ALA A 448 -12.90 -25.51 -20.18
CA ALA A 448 -12.00 -24.86 -19.23
C ALA A 448 -10.61 -24.60 -19.84
N LYS A 449 -10.11 -25.57 -20.62
CA LYS A 449 -8.84 -25.47 -21.33
C LYS A 449 -8.88 -24.40 -22.42
N ARG A 450 -9.90 -24.41 -23.29
CA ARG A 450 -10.09 -23.34 -24.30
C ARG A 450 -10.13 -21.97 -23.64
N TRP A 451 -10.89 -21.85 -22.54
CA TRP A 451 -11.03 -20.61 -21.78
C TRP A 451 -9.68 -20.08 -21.24
N LEU A 452 -8.88 -20.95 -20.62
CA LEU A 452 -7.57 -20.58 -20.10
C LEU A 452 -6.53 -20.32 -21.20
N LEU A 453 -6.67 -20.94 -22.38
CA LEU A 453 -5.82 -20.65 -23.54
C LEU A 453 -6.16 -19.28 -24.16
N THR A 454 -7.44 -18.92 -24.27
CA THR A 454 -7.86 -17.58 -24.70
C THR A 454 -7.30 -16.49 -23.79
N MET A 455 -7.15 -16.75 -22.49
CA MET A 455 -6.48 -15.82 -21.57
C MET A 455 -5.02 -15.54 -21.97
N ILE A 456 -4.28 -16.59 -22.34
CA ILE A 456 -2.87 -16.48 -22.78
C ILE A 456 -2.78 -15.74 -24.11
N GLU A 457 -3.68 -16.05 -25.05
CA GLU A 457 -3.75 -15.40 -26.37
C GLU A 457 -4.06 -13.90 -26.27
N ASN A 458 -4.87 -13.50 -25.30
CA ASN A 458 -5.19 -12.09 -25.01
C ASN A 458 -4.05 -11.35 -24.28
N GLY A 459 -2.88 -11.96 -24.09
CA GLY A 459 -1.70 -11.34 -23.50
C GLY A 459 -1.75 -11.17 -21.98
N MET A 460 -2.72 -11.81 -21.29
CA MET A 460 -2.77 -11.80 -19.83
C MET A 460 -1.76 -12.81 -19.26
N ALA A 461 -0.92 -12.34 -18.33
CA ALA A 461 0.04 -13.19 -17.64
C ALA A 461 -0.69 -14.17 -16.69
N PRO A 462 -0.70 -15.49 -16.95
CA PRO A 462 -1.37 -16.45 -16.08
C PRO A 462 -0.70 -16.49 -14.71
N ASN A 463 -1.48 -16.65 -13.65
CA ASN A 463 -0.94 -16.84 -12.31
C ASN A 463 -0.78 -18.34 -11.97
N VAL A 464 -0.20 -18.64 -10.80
CA VAL A 464 0.01 -20.02 -10.34
C VAL A 464 -1.29 -20.83 -10.32
N VAL A 465 -2.43 -20.20 -10.02
CA VAL A 465 -3.75 -20.86 -10.00
C VAL A 465 -4.15 -21.26 -11.42
N SER A 466 -4.01 -20.38 -12.41
CA SER A 466 -4.30 -20.68 -13.82
C SER A 466 -3.50 -21.88 -14.34
N TYR A 467 -2.19 -21.87 -14.08
CA TYR A 467 -1.32 -22.98 -14.46
C TYR A 467 -1.67 -24.26 -13.72
N THR A 468 -1.97 -24.18 -12.42
CA THR A 468 -2.36 -25.35 -11.60
C THR A 468 -3.66 -25.97 -12.12
N THR A 469 -4.63 -25.16 -12.54
CA THR A 469 -5.89 -25.64 -13.15
C THR A 469 -5.63 -26.36 -14.48
N LEU A 470 -4.80 -25.79 -15.37
CA LEU A 470 -4.41 -26.47 -16.61
C LEU A 470 -3.66 -27.78 -16.34
N ILE A 471 -2.78 -27.81 -15.35
CA ILE A 471 -2.05 -29.01 -14.94
C ILE A 471 -3.02 -30.09 -14.44
N ASP A 472 -4.03 -29.74 -13.63
CA ASP A 472 -5.08 -30.68 -13.17
C ASP A 472 -5.83 -31.29 -14.37
N ILE A 473 -6.22 -30.46 -15.34
CA ILE A 473 -6.89 -30.90 -16.57
C ILE A 473 -6.03 -31.91 -17.34
N TYR A 474 -4.77 -31.56 -17.65
CA TYR A 474 -3.87 -32.45 -18.37
C TYR A 474 -3.54 -33.74 -17.59
N CYS A 475 -3.45 -33.67 -16.26
CA CYS A 475 -3.26 -34.86 -15.42
C CYS A 475 -4.44 -35.82 -15.50
N LYS A 476 -5.68 -35.30 -15.47
CA LYS A 476 -6.92 -36.10 -15.61
C LYS A 476 -7.01 -36.76 -16.99
N GLU A 477 -6.64 -36.03 -18.04
CA GLU A 477 -6.51 -36.56 -19.41
C GLU A 477 -5.38 -37.61 -19.53
N GLY A 478 -4.42 -37.61 -18.60
CA GLY A 478 -3.23 -38.48 -18.62
C GLY A 478 -2.09 -37.95 -19.49
N ASN A 479 -2.18 -36.70 -19.97
CA ASN A 479 -1.13 -36.03 -20.73
C ASN A 479 -0.12 -35.36 -19.78
N PHE A 480 0.71 -36.19 -19.15
CA PHE A 480 1.74 -35.74 -18.22
C PHE A 480 2.87 -34.94 -18.88
N VAL A 481 3.02 -35.02 -20.21
CA VAL A 481 4.05 -34.27 -20.95
C VAL A 481 3.73 -32.78 -20.92
N GLU A 482 2.48 -32.42 -21.27
CA GLU A 482 2.04 -31.01 -21.22
C GLU A 482 1.91 -30.52 -19.78
N ALA A 483 1.42 -31.35 -18.84
CA ALA A 483 1.39 -31.01 -17.42
C ALA A 483 2.78 -30.64 -16.88
N LYS A 484 3.82 -31.42 -17.24
CA LYS A 484 5.21 -31.15 -16.85
C LYS A 484 5.77 -29.90 -17.54
N LYS A 485 5.42 -29.63 -18.80
CA LYS A 485 5.82 -28.38 -19.48
C LYS A 485 5.27 -27.15 -18.76
N LEU A 486 3.96 -27.14 -18.48
CA LEU A 486 3.32 -26.03 -17.75
C LEU A 486 3.94 -25.84 -16.35
N PHE A 487 4.24 -26.93 -15.65
CA PHE A 487 4.93 -26.86 -14.36
C PHE A 487 6.32 -26.20 -14.45
N GLN A 488 7.05 -26.40 -15.55
CA GLN A 488 8.33 -25.74 -15.80
C GLN A 488 8.15 -24.28 -16.24
N GLU A 489 7.07 -23.96 -16.95
CA GLU A 489 6.73 -22.58 -17.31
C GLU A 489 6.43 -21.72 -16.09
N ILE A 490 5.76 -22.25 -15.06
CA ILE A 490 5.58 -21.56 -13.77
C ILE A 490 6.94 -21.07 -13.24
N LYS A 491 7.93 -21.98 -13.22
CA LYS A 491 9.29 -21.68 -12.73
C LYS A 491 10.00 -20.63 -13.61
N LYS A 492 9.84 -20.71 -14.93
CA LYS A 492 10.45 -19.75 -15.89
C LYS A 492 9.82 -18.36 -15.80
N ALA A 493 8.53 -18.27 -15.48
CA ALA A 493 7.82 -17.02 -15.30
C ALA A 493 8.17 -16.29 -13.98
N GLY A 494 9.09 -16.83 -13.17
CA GLY A 494 9.48 -16.25 -11.88
C GLY A 494 8.46 -16.50 -10.77
N ALA A 495 7.47 -17.37 -10.99
CA ALA A 495 6.53 -17.80 -9.97
C ALA A 495 6.98 -19.13 -9.34
N GLU A 496 6.77 -19.29 -8.04
CA GLU A 496 7.09 -20.54 -7.34
C GLU A 496 5.85 -21.44 -7.25
N PRO A 497 5.93 -22.71 -7.70
CA PRO A 497 4.87 -23.68 -7.45
C PRO A 497 4.64 -23.84 -5.95
N ASN A 498 3.37 -23.80 -5.52
CA ASN A 498 2.99 -23.96 -4.12
C ASN A 498 2.58 -25.41 -3.81
N ALA A 499 2.21 -25.68 -2.55
CA ALA A 499 1.78 -27.01 -2.12
C ALA A 499 0.60 -27.57 -2.96
N VAL A 500 -0.33 -26.70 -3.38
CA VAL A 500 -1.48 -27.09 -4.20
C VAL A 500 -1.02 -27.59 -5.58
N THR A 501 -0.08 -26.90 -6.23
CA THR A 501 0.45 -27.33 -7.53
C THR A 501 1.12 -28.70 -7.47
N TYR A 502 1.91 -28.96 -6.42
CA TYR A 502 2.50 -30.28 -6.19
C TYR A 502 1.45 -31.35 -5.92
N ASN A 503 0.47 -31.06 -5.06
CA ASN A 503 -0.61 -31.98 -4.74
C ASN A 503 -1.42 -32.37 -5.98
N VAL A 504 -1.69 -31.45 -6.90
CA VAL A 504 -2.39 -31.75 -8.17
C VAL A 504 -1.59 -32.73 -9.04
N LEU A 505 -0.28 -32.53 -9.19
CA LEU A 505 0.57 -33.45 -9.95
C LEU A 505 0.65 -34.82 -9.27
N ILE A 506 0.83 -34.85 -7.95
CA ILE A 506 0.90 -36.08 -7.16
C ILE A 506 -0.42 -36.85 -7.27
N ASP A 507 -1.57 -36.18 -7.13
CA ASP A 507 -2.90 -36.78 -7.29
C ASP A 507 -3.11 -37.34 -8.70
N GLY A 508 -2.73 -36.57 -9.72
CA GLY A 508 -2.79 -36.98 -11.12
C GLY A 508 -1.97 -38.24 -11.42
N HIS A 509 -0.70 -38.25 -11.00
CA HIS A 509 0.18 -39.40 -11.15
C HIS A 509 -0.33 -40.61 -10.35
N SER A 510 -0.79 -40.39 -9.12
CA SER A 510 -1.31 -41.44 -8.24
C SER A 510 -2.54 -42.11 -8.84
N LYS A 511 -3.51 -41.34 -9.33
CA LYS A 511 -4.74 -41.88 -9.95
C LYS A 511 -4.51 -42.61 -11.28
N LYS A 512 -3.39 -42.37 -11.96
CA LYS A 512 -3.00 -43.07 -13.20
C LYS A 512 -1.98 -44.19 -12.95
N GLY A 513 -1.66 -44.50 -11.69
CA GLY A 513 -0.78 -45.62 -11.31
C GLY A 513 0.71 -45.34 -11.45
N ARG A 514 1.09 -44.09 -11.70
CA ARG A 514 2.48 -43.64 -11.81
C ARG A 514 3.03 -43.28 -10.43
N MET A 515 3.00 -44.24 -9.51
CA MET A 515 3.32 -44.01 -8.10
C MET A 515 4.77 -43.59 -7.89
N LYS A 516 5.71 -44.09 -8.70
CA LYS A 516 7.12 -43.71 -8.62
C LYS A 516 7.30 -42.20 -8.82
N GLU A 517 6.72 -41.65 -9.88
CA GLU A 517 6.75 -40.22 -10.16
C GLU A 517 6.01 -39.40 -9.09
N ALA A 518 4.93 -39.93 -8.52
CA ALA A 518 4.22 -39.29 -7.42
C ALA A 518 5.09 -39.16 -6.15
N TYR A 519 5.86 -40.19 -5.79
CA TYR A 519 6.82 -40.14 -4.70
C TYR A 519 8.00 -39.21 -4.99
N GLU A 520 8.54 -39.23 -6.21
CA GLU A 520 9.60 -38.29 -6.63
C GLU A 520 9.16 -36.83 -6.49
N LEU A 521 7.90 -36.51 -6.84
CA LEU A 521 7.32 -35.17 -6.65
C LEU A 521 7.14 -34.79 -5.17
N ARG A 522 6.73 -35.73 -4.32
CA ARG A 522 6.66 -35.53 -2.86
C ARG A 522 8.04 -35.20 -2.28
N ASP A 523 9.08 -35.89 -2.75
CA ASP A 523 10.44 -35.70 -2.26
C ASP A 523 11.04 -34.39 -2.81
N GLU A 524 10.74 -34.00 -4.06
CA GLU A 524 11.07 -32.66 -4.59
C GLU A 524 10.40 -31.54 -3.77
N MET A 525 9.13 -31.72 -3.40
CA MET A 525 8.37 -30.79 -2.57
C MET A 525 9.08 -30.56 -1.22
N ARG A 526 9.46 -31.64 -0.53
CA ARG A 526 10.22 -31.59 0.74
C ARG A 526 11.57 -30.88 0.58
N ALA A 527 12.32 -31.21 -0.47
CA ALA A 527 13.65 -30.62 -0.73
C ALA A 527 13.62 -29.10 -0.91
N LYS A 528 12.47 -28.54 -1.31
CA LYS A 528 12.26 -27.09 -1.46
C LYS A 528 11.70 -26.40 -0.22
N GLY A 529 11.58 -27.12 0.90
CA GLY A 529 10.99 -26.57 2.13
C GLY A 529 9.47 -26.43 2.08
N ILE A 530 8.81 -27.05 1.09
CA ILE A 530 7.35 -27.16 1.05
C ILE A 530 6.98 -28.47 1.74
N PHE A 531 6.27 -28.40 2.86
CA PHE A 531 5.95 -29.59 3.65
C PHE A 531 4.70 -30.30 3.11
N PRO A 532 4.76 -31.62 2.83
CA PRO A 532 3.59 -32.40 2.45
C PRO A 532 2.48 -32.30 3.51
N ASP A 533 1.27 -32.01 3.06
CA ASP A 533 0.09 -31.86 3.89
C ASP A 533 -0.80 -33.11 3.83
N ILE A 534 -1.94 -33.07 4.51
CA ILE A 534 -2.89 -34.19 4.52
C ILE A 534 -3.36 -34.56 3.10
N TYR A 535 -3.47 -33.60 2.19
CA TYR A 535 -3.88 -33.85 0.80
C TYR A 535 -2.79 -34.61 0.05
N THR A 536 -1.51 -34.29 0.25
CA THR A 536 -0.40 -35.02 -0.38
C THR A 536 -0.46 -36.51 -0.04
N TYR A 537 -0.60 -36.85 1.25
CA TYR A 537 -0.67 -38.25 1.68
C TYR A 537 -1.97 -38.91 1.26
N THR A 538 -3.10 -38.19 1.31
CA THR A 538 -4.40 -38.73 0.86
C THR A 538 -4.37 -39.12 -0.61
N SER A 539 -3.74 -38.31 -1.46
CA SER A 539 -3.58 -38.62 -2.90
C SER A 539 -2.71 -39.85 -3.14
N LEU A 540 -1.60 -39.99 -2.43
CA LEU A 540 -0.73 -41.17 -2.52
C LEU A 540 -1.44 -42.43 -2.02
N LEU A 541 -2.05 -42.35 -0.83
CA LEU A 541 -2.81 -43.43 -0.21
C LEU A 541 -3.94 -43.90 -1.13
N HIS A 542 -4.71 -42.96 -1.69
CA HIS A 542 -5.77 -43.28 -2.63
C HIS A 542 -5.24 -43.94 -3.90
N GLY A 543 -4.08 -43.51 -4.40
CA GLY A 543 -3.35 -44.20 -5.47
C GLY A 543 -3.02 -45.65 -5.13
N GLU A 544 -2.31 -45.89 -4.02
CA GLU A 544 -1.94 -47.25 -3.59
C GLU A 544 -3.18 -48.15 -3.39
N CYS A 545 -4.27 -47.62 -2.83
CA CYS A 545 -5.53 -48.34 -2.69
C CYS A 545 -6.17 -48.71 -4.05
N ILE A 546 -6.12 -47.82 -5.05
CA ILE A 546 -6.66 -48.10 -6.39
C ILE A 546 -5.88 -49.21 -7.08
N PHE A 547 -4.56 -49.22 -6.93
CA PHE A 547 -3.67 -50.15 -7.61
C PHE A 547 -3.35 -51.43 -6.80
N GLY A 548 -4.07 -51.65 -5.69
CA GLY A 548 -4.04 -52.90 -4.94
C GLY A 548 -2.80 -53.10 -4.06
N LYS A 549 -2.11 -52.03 -3.69
CA LYS A 549 -0.96 -52.05 -2.78
C LYS A 549 -1.36 -51.56 -1.39
N LEU A 550 -2.25 -52.31 -0.75
CA LEU A 550 -2.89 -51.85 0.47
C LEU A 550 -1.93 -51.75 1.66
N ASP A 551 -0.91 -52.59 1.74
CA ASP A 551 0.08 -52.52 2.82
C ASP A 551 0.85 -51.18 2.77
N ASP A 552 1.29 -50.75 1.58
CA ASP A 552 1.91 -49.42 1.38
C ASP A 552 0.94 -48.29 1.76
N ALA A 553 -0.37 -48.45 1.46
CA ALA A 553 -1.40 -47.49 1.82
C ALA A 553 -1.62 -47.39 3.35
N VAL A 554 -1.58 -48.52 4.05
CA VAL A 554 -1.69 -48.59 5.52
C VAL A 554 -0.44 -47.98 6.18
N GLU A 555 0.75 -48.21 5.64
CA GLU A 555 1.97 -47.57 6.10
C GLU A 555 1.90 -46.04 5.98
N LEU A 556 1.45 -45.52 4.82
CA LEU A 556 1.22 -44.08 4.63
C LEU A 556 0.20 -43.53 5.64
N PHE A 557 -0.89 -44.26 5.89
CA PHE A 557 -1.90 -43.85 6.85
C PHE A 557 -1.35 -43.75 8.28
N ASN A 558 -0.49 -44.70 8.67
CA ASN A 558 0.20 -44.68 9.96
C ASN A 558 1.26 -43.54 10.04
N GLU A 559 1.95 -43.23 8.94
CA GLU A 559 2.87 -42.08 8.87
C GLU A 559 2.13 -40.76 9.13
N VAL A 560 0.94 -40.59 8.57
CA VAL A 560 0.09 -39.40 8.78
C VAL A 560 -0.29 -39.23 10.25
N ARG A 561 -0.63 -40.34 10.93
CA ARG A 561 -0.94 -40.36 12.37
C ARG A 561 0.26 -39.96 13.22
N GLN A 562 1.44 -40.55 12.96
CA GLN A 562 2.66 -40.25 13.70
C GLN A 562 3.07 -38.78 13.58
N LYS A 563 2.77 -38.15 12.43
CA LYS A 563 3.03 -36.73 12.19
C LYS A 563 2.01 -35.79 12.82
N GLY A 564 0.93 -36.31 13.41
CA GLY A 564 -0.13 -35.50 14.02
C GLY A 564 -0.88 -34.64 13.01
N LEU A 565 -0.93 -35.04 11.73
CA LEU A 565 -1.72 -34.32 10.73
C LEU A 565 -3.22 -34.60 10.95
N PRO A 566 -4.09 -33.58 10.89
CA PRO A 566 -5.52 -33.77 11.11
C PRO A 566 -6.11 -34.57 9.94
N LEU A 567 -6.50 -35.82 10.20
CA LEU A 567 -7.16 -36.69 9.24
C LEU A 567 -8.52 -36.09 8.85
N ASN A 568 -8.87 -36.19 7.56
CA ASN A 568 -10.16 -35.74 7.05
C ASN A 568 -11.02 -36.92 6.58
N VAL A 569 -12.30 -36.65 6.31
CA VAL A 569 -13.28 -37.64 5.80
C VAL A 569 -12.72 -38.37 4.58
N VAL A 570 -12.10 -37.66 3.63
CA VAL A 570 -11.59 -38.23 2.37
C VAL A 570 -10.47 -39.25 2.62
N THR A 571 -9.57 -39.00 3.57
CA THR A 571 -8.49 -39.93 3.93
C THR A 571 -9.07 -41.24 4.49
N TYR A 572 -10.05 -41.14 5.39
CA TYR A 572 -10.77 -42.31 5.93
C TYR A 572 -11.54 -43.06 4.84
N THR A 573 -12.30 -42.35 4.00
CA THR A 573 -13.04 -42.94 2.89
C THR A 573 -12.11 -43.72 1.94
N ALA A 574 -10.93 -43.17 1.63
CA ALA A 574 -9.98 -43.82 0.73
C ALA A 574 -9.45 -45.14 1.30
N ILE A 575 -9.01 -45.17 2.57
CA ILE A 575 -8.45 -46.38 3.19
C ILE A 575 -9.55 -47.43 3.48
N ILE A 576 -10.74 -47.00 3.93
CA ILE A 576 -11.89 -47.88 4.15
C ILE A 576 -12.31 -48.53 2.82
N SER A 577 -12.38 -47.74 1.74
CA SER A 577 -12.70 -48.28 0.42
C SER A 577 -11.64 -49.26 -0.09
N GLY A 578 -10.35 -49.00 0.18
CA GLY A 578 -9.25 -49.91 -0.11
C GLY A 578 -9.38 -51.24 0.63
N LEU A 579 -9.51 -51.18 1.97
CA LEU A 579 -9.67 -52.35 2.85
C LEU A 579 -10.90 -53.19 2.48
N SER A 580 -12.04 -52.53 2.23
CA SER A 580 -13.27 -53.19 1.80
C SER A 580 -13.13 -53.91 0.45
N LYS A 581 -12.36 -53.36 -0.51
CA LYS A 581 -12.15 -54.00 -1.81
C LYS A 581 -11.30 -55.27 -1.73
N GLU A 582 -10.36 -55.32 -0.78
CA GLU A 582 -9.46 -56.44 -0.55
C GLU A 582 -10.06 -57.52 0.39
N GLY A 583 -11.23 -57.24 0.99
CA GLY A 583 -11.93 -58.17 1.88
C GLY A 583 -11.50 -58.09 3.35
N ARG A 584 -10.71 -57.08 3.74
CA ARG A 584 -10.29 -56.82 5.14
C ARG A 584 -11.36 -56.06 5.90
N SER A 585 -12.57 -56.62 5.96
CA SER A 585 -13.77 -55.96 6.48
C SER A 585 -13.65 -55.53 7.95
N GLU A 586 -13.03 -56.33 8.80
CA GLU A 586 -12.86 -55.99 10.23
C GLU A 586 -12.05 -54.70 10.45
N GLU A 587 -10.99 -54.50 9.66
CA GLU A 587 -10.17 -53.30 9.74
C GLU A 587 -10.91 -52.07 9.18
N ALA A 588 -11.69 -52.27 8.12
CA ALA A 588 -12.54 -51.22 7.56
C ALA A 588 -13.59 -50.71 8.57
N PHE A 589 -14.23 -51.62 9.32
CA PHE A 589 -15.18 -51.25 10.38
C PHE A 589 -14.51 -50.57 11.57
N LYS A 590 -13.31 -51.01 11.99
CA LYS A 590 -12.55 -50.33 13.04
C LYS A 590 -12.22 -48.87 12.68
N LEU A 591 -11.82 -48.62 11.43
CA LEU A 591 -11.54 -47.25 10.97
C LEU A 591 -12.82 -46.41 10.81
N TYR A 592 -13.96 -47.03 10.54
CA TYR A 592 -15.26 -46.35 10.56
C TYR A 592 -15.61 -45.88 11.99
N ASP A 593 -15.47 -46.76 12.98
CA ASP A 593 -15.76 -46.41 14.38
C ASP A 593 -14.86 -45.25 14.83
N GLU A 594 -13.56 -45.32 14.54
CA GLU A 594 -12.60 -44.25 14.86
C GLU A 594 -12.96 -42.91 14.17
N MET A 595 -13.42 -42.95 12.92
CA MET A 595 -13.88 -41.76 12.21
C MET A 595 -15.07 -41.11 12.92
N THR A 596 -16.02 -41.91 13.41
CA THR A 596 -17.18 -41.40 14.16
C THR A 596 -16.82 -40.87 15.54
N GLU A 597 -15.90 -41.53 16.26
CA GLU A 597 -15.37 -41.07 17.55
C GLU A 597 -14.62 -39.73 17.42
N ALA A 598 -13.95 -39.51 16.28
CA ALA A 598 -13.31 -38.24 15.95
C ALA A 598 -14.30 -37.11 15.59
N GLY A 599 -15.61 -37.37 15.61
CA GLY A 599 -16.66 -36.40 15.28
C GLY A 599 -16.79 -36.09 13.79
N LEU A 600 -16.22 -36.93 12.92
CA LEU A 600 -16.34 -36.79 11.47
C LEU A 600 -17.59 -37.53 10.97
N THR A 601 -18.40 -36.88 10.14
CA THR A 601 -19.59 -37.49 9.54
C THR A 601 -19.19 -38.32 8.30
N PRO A 602 -19.46 -39.64 8.28
CA PRO A 602 -19.20 -40.49 7.11
C PRO A 602 -19.99 -40.03 5.89
N ASP A 603 -19.37 -40.09 4.71
CA ASP A 603 -20.05 -39.82 3.44
C ASP A 603 -20.72 -41.08 2.86
N ASP A 604 -21.61 -40.90 1.89
CA ASP A 604 -22.33 -42.00 1.23
C ASP A 604 -21.39 -43.08 0.65
N ARG A 605 -20.15 -42.69 0.32
CA ARG A 605 -19.12 -43.58 -0.23
C ARG A 605 -18.56 -44.53 0.82
N VAL A 606 -18.42 -44.11 2.07
CA VAL A 606 -18.03 -44.98 3.19
C VAL A 606 -19.07 -46.07 3.38
N TYR A 607 -20.35 -45.72 3.47
CA TYR A 607 -21.43 -46.69 3.61
C TYR A 607 -21.49 -47.66 2.42
N THR A 608 -21.39 -47.14 1.20
CA THR A 608 -21.38 -47.97 -0.02
C THR A 608 -20.21 -48.95 -0.02
N SER A 609 -19.02 -48.50 0.40
CA SER A 609 -17.82 -49.36 0.45
C SER A 609 -17.96 -50.45 1.51
N LEU A 610 -18.44 -50.13 2.71
CA LEU A 610 -18.64 -51.10 3.80
C LEU A 610 -19.71 -52.15 3.46
N VAL A 611 -20.84 -51.73 2.85
CA VAL A 611 -21.87 -52.67 2.38
C VAL A 611 -21.33 -53.58 1.29
N SER A 612 -20.50 -53.05 0.38
CA SER A 612 -19.89 -53.87 -0.68
C SER A 612 -18.93 -54.95 -0.15
N SER A 613 -18.25 -54.68 0.97
CA SER A 613 -17.40 -55.69 1.63
C SER A 613 -18.18 -56.81 2.31
N LEU A 614 -19.40 -56.54 2.78
CA LEU A 614 -20.27 -57.56 3.40
C LEU A 614 -20.83 -58.56 2.37
N HIS A 615 -20.97 -58.16 1.11
CA HIS A 615 -21.45 -59.04 0.03
C HIS A 615 -20.35 -59.90 -0.60
N LYS A 616 -19.07 -59.61 -0.33
CA LYS A 616 -17.91 -60.34 -0.87
C LYS A 616 -17.29 -61.35 0.11
N ALA A 617 -17.75 -61.37 1.37
CA ALA A 617 -17.23 -62.21 2.44
C ALA A 617 -17.85 -63.61 2.46
#